data_AF-A0A1B1NJ72-F1
#
_entry.id   AF-A0A1B1NJ72-F1
#
_cell.length_a   1.000
_cell.length_b   1.000
_cell.length_c   1.000
_cell.angle_alpha   90.00
_cell.angle_beta   90.00
_cell.angle_gamma   90.00
#
_symmetry.space_group_name_H-M   'P 1'
#
loop_
_entity.id
_entity.type
_entity.pdbx_description
1 polymer ?
#
loop_
_entity_poly.entity_id
_entity_poly.type
_entity_poly.pdbx_seq_one_letter_code
_entity_poly.pdbx_strand_id
1 'polypeptide(L)'
;IVPGEAKYDSGLKPLNLKYDPSTSLDILNNGHSFQVTFVDDNDNSTLKDGPISGIYRLKQFHFHWGASDDKGSEHTVAGTKYPSELHLVHWNTKYASFGEAASQPDGLAVVGVFLKVGGQHAGLQKVIDAFQAIKAKGKQTDFPNFDPSILLPGCLDYWTYDGSLTTPPLLESVTWIVC
;
A
#
# COMPACT_ATOMS: atom_id res chain seq x y z
N ILE A 1 -10.72 -11.95 -5.52
CA ILE A 1 -11.92 -11.11 -5.73
C ILE A 1 -12.74 -11.70 -6.87
N VAL A 2 -14.01 -12.05 -6.64
CA VAL A 2 -14.95 -12.49 -7.68
C VAL A 2 -15.97 -11.38 -7.86
N PRO A 3 -15.88 -10.56 -8.93
CA PRO A 3 -16.73 -9.36 -9.06
C PRO A 3 -18.23 -9.66 -9.01
N GLY A 4 -18.68 -10.78 -9.57
CA GLY A 4 -20.09 -11.20 -9.54
C GLY A 4 -20.63 -11.59 -8.16
N GLU A 5 -19.75 -11.83 -7.18
CA GLU A 5 -20.12 -12.14 -5.79
C GLU A 5 -19.92 -10.93 -4.86
N ALA A 6 -19.27 -9.86 -5.36
CA ALA A 6 -19.11 -8.62 -4.61
C ALA A 6 -20.47 -7.92 -4.44
N LYS A 7 -20.74 -7.47 -3.22
CA LYS A 7 -21.96 -6.69 -2.92
C LYS A 7 -21.64 -5.22 -3.03
N TYR A 8 -22.36 -4.52 -3.90
CA TYR A 8 -22.30 -3.07 -3.95
C TYR A 8 -22.91 -2.50 -2.67
N ASP A 9 -22.12 -1.68 -1.97
CA ASP A 9 -22.56 -0.96 -0.78
C ASP A 9 -22.54 0.55 -1.07
N SER A 10 -23.72 1.15 -1.21
CA SER A 10 -23.89 2.58 -1.46
C SER A 10 -23.57 3.46 -0.25
N GLY A 11 -23.36 2.86 0.93
CA GLY A 11 -22.93 3.57 2.15
C GLY A 11 -21.42 3.81 2.20
N LEU A 12 -20.65 3.10 1.38
CA LEU A 12 -19.21 3.30 1.26
C LEU A 12 -18.90 4.70 0.69
N LYS A 13 -17.99 5.40 1.36
CA LYS A 13 -17.57 6.74 0.95
C LYS A 13 -16.41 6.65 -0.06
N PRO A 14 -16.14 7.73 -0.81
CA PRO A 14 -14.87 7.87 -1.52
C PRO A 14 -13.68 7.81 -0.56
N LEU A 15 -12.54 7.30 -1.04
CA LEU A 15 -11.28 7.33 -0.30
C LEU A 15 -10.76 8.77 -0.18
N ASN A 16 -10.29 9.15 1.01
CA ASN A 16 -9.71 10.47 1.27
C ASN A 16 -8.24 10.30 1.63
N LEU A 17 -7.40 10.38 0.59
CA LEU A 17 -5.95 10.19 0.67
C LEU A 17 -5.27 11.56 0.60
N LYS A 18 -4.47 11.88 1.62
CA LYS A 18 -3.66 13.10 1.66
C LYS A 18 -2.24 12.70 2.03
N TYR A 19 -1.28 12.97 1.15
CA TYR A 19 0.11 12.65 1.40
C TYR A 19 0.99 13.89 1.29
N ASP A 20 1.83 14.11 2.30
CA ASP A 20 2.85 15.15 2.30
C ASP A 20 4.18 14.53 1.81
N PRO A 21 4.71 14.95 0.66
CA PRO A 21 5.93 14.38 0.10
C PRO A 21 7.14 14.48 1.03
N SER A 22 7.17 15.51 1.89
CA SER A 22 8.26 15.73 2.85
C SER A 22 8.33 14.67 3.95
N THR A 23 7.27 13.87 4.13
CA THR A 23 7.26 12.77 5.10
C THR A 23 7.99 11.52 4.61
N SER A 24 8.33 11.42 3.31
CA SER A 24 9.14 10.30 2.81
C SER A 24 10.56 10.37 3.37
N LEU A 25 11.06 9.24 3.89
CA LEU A 25 12.35 9.17 4.58
C LEU A 25 13.41 8.47 3.74
N ASP A 26 13.22 7.17 3.54
CA ASP A 26 14.21 6.27 2.99
C ASP A 26 13.57 5.20 2.12
N ILE A 27 14.41 4.57 1.31
CA ILE A 27 14.09 3.34 0.61
C ILE A 27 15.08 2.26 1.04
N LEU A 28 14.56 1.10 1.43
CA LEU A 28 15.31 -0.04 1.97
C LEU A 28 14.98 -1.30 1.17
N ASN A 29 15.98 -2.07 0.79
CA ASN A 29 15.81 -3.47 0.40
C ASN A 29 15.89 -4.35 1.65
N ASN A 30 14.76 -4.86 2.11
CA ASN A 30 14.71 -5.71 3.32
C ASN A 30 14.96 -7.20 3.01
N GLY A 31 15.16 -7.56 1.75
CA GLY A 31 15.36 -8.93 1.27
C GLY A 31 14.07 -9.69 0.95
N HIS A 32 12.91 -9.08 1.18
CA HIS A 32 11.58 -9.59 0.81
C HIS A 32 10.92 -8.70 -0.23
N SER A 33 11.08 -7.38 -0.10
CA SER A 33 10.72 -6.34 -1.06
C SER A 33 11.73 -5.18 -0.92
N PHE A 34 11.57 -4.16 -1.74
CA PHE A 34 11.94 -2.81 -1.31
C PHE A 34 10.77 -2.17 -0.52
N GLN A 35 11.08 -1.27 0.39
CA GLN A 35 10.11 -0.54 1.19
C GLN A 35 10.50 0.93 1.22
N VAL A 36 9.54 1.82 1.00
CA VAL A 36 9.71 3.26 1.26
C VAL A 36 9.04 3.60 2.58
N THR A 37 9.78 4.21 3.51
CA THR A 37 9.30 4.53 4.86
C THR A 37 8.90 6.00 4.96
N PHE A 38 7.84 6.29 5.72
CA PHE A 38 7.35 7.65 5.96
C PHE A 38 7.36 8.00 7.45
N VAL A 39 7.51 9.30 7.76
CA VAL A 39 7.27 9.85 9.08
C VAL A 39 5.78 9.75 9.41
N ASP A 40 5.47 9.14 10.56
CA ASP A 40 4.11 8.85 11.02
C ASP A 40 3.84 9.36 12.45
N ASP A 41 4.58 10.37 12.90
CA ASP A 41 4.42 10.99 14.22
C ASP A 41 3.22 11.97 14.29
N ASN A 42 2.69 12.39 13.13
CA ASN A 42 1.56 13.30 12.99
C ASN A 42 0.66 12.92 11.79
N ASP A 43 -0.38 13.72 11.53
CA ASP A 43 -1.41 13.45 10.51
C ASP A 43 -1.12 14.09 9.12
N ASN A 44 0.16 14.29 8.76
CA ASN A 44 0.54 14.89 7.48
C ASN A 44 0.26 13.98 6.27
N SER A 45 0.47 12.66 6.45
CA SER A 45 0.23 11.63 5.42
C SER A 45 -0.78 10.61 5.91
N THR A 46 -2.03 10.70 5.43
CA THR A 46 -3.18 9.98 5.99
C THR A 46 -4.13 9.41 4.93
N LEU A 47 -4.81 8.35 5.34
CA LEU A 47 -6.01 7.80 4.73
C LEU A 47 -7.19 8.01 5.70
N LYS A 48 -8.31 8.48 5.16
CA LYS A 48 -9.60 8.67 5.83
C LYS A 48 -10.74 8.23 4.91
N ASP A 49 -11.94 8.14 5.48
CA ASP A 49 -13.17 7.77 4.76
C ASP A 49 -13.05 6.39 4.08
N GLY A 50 -13.85 6.09 3.07
CA GLY A 50 -13.93 4.73 2.54
C GLY A 50 -14.64 3.74 3.48
N PRO A 51 -14.08 2.53 3.67
CA PRO A 51 -14.63 1.52 4.59
C PRO A 51 -14.12 1.66 6.04
N ILE A 52 -13.16 2.55 6.29
CA ILE A 52 -12.51 2.69 7.59
C ILE A 52 -13.17 3.79 8.44
N SER A 53 -12.99 3.69 9.76
CA SER A 53 -13.39 4.72 10.73
C SER A 53 -12.15 5.34 11.39
N GLY A 54 -12.08 6.67 11.41
CA GLY A 54 -10.98 7.42 12.00
C GLY A 54 -9.93 7.87 10.98
N ILE A 55 -8.70 8.08 11.46
CA ILE A 55 -7.57 8.55 10.67
C ILE A 55 -6.50 7.46 10.71
N TYR A 56 -5.98 7.10 9.54
CA TYR A 56 -4.90 6.13 9.43
C TYR A 56 -3.67 6.81 8.84
N ARG A 57 -2.53 6.72 9.53
CA ARG A 57 -1.27 7.32 9.07
C ARG A 57 -0.53 6.37 8.15
N LEU A 58 -0.03 6.90 7.03
CA LEU A 58 0.84 6.14 6.13
C LEU A 58 2.14 5.78 6.85
N LYS A 59 2.47 4.50 6.93
CA LYS A 59 3.72 4.02 7.50
C LYS A 59 4.79 3.80 6.44
N GLN A 60 4.39 3.10 5.40
CA GLN A 60 5.29 2.65 4.34
C GLN A 60 4.49 2.23 3.11
N PHE A 61 5.18 2.12 1.97
CA PHE A 61 4.70 1.27 0.89
C PHE A 61 5.77 0.28 0.42
N HIS A 62 5.30 -0.80 -0.19
CA HIS A 62 6.12 -1.83 -0.82
C HIS A 62 5.36 -2.46 -1.99
N PHE A 63 6.04 -3.34 -2.73
CA PHE A 63 5.47 -4.01 -3.90
C PHE A 63 5.65 -5.52 -3.79
N HIS A 64 4.71 -6.25 -4.34
CA HIS A 64 4.85 -7.66 -4.68
C HIS A 64 4.96 -7.79 -6.19
N TRP A 65 5.86 -8.61 -6.70
CA TRP A 65 6.03 -8.84 -8.14
C TRP A 65 6.48 -10.28 -8.40
N GLY A 66 6.23 -10.75 -9.62
CA GLY A 66 6.59 -12.09 -10.05
C GLY A 66 7.83 -12.14 -10.92
N ALA A 67 8.14 -13.34 -11.41
CA ALA A 67 9.28 -13.57 -12.29
C ALA A 67 9.01 -13.21 -13.77
N SER A 68 7.75 -12.94 -14.12
CA SER A 68 7.30 -12.65 -15.49
C SER A 68 6.00 -11.84 -15.47
N ASP A 69 5.70 -11.16 -16.57
CA ASP A 69 4.62 -10.17 -16.65
C ASP A 69 3.19 -10.74 -16.50
N ASP A 70 3.04 -12.06 -16.52
CA ASP A 70 1.76 -12.76 -16.36
C ASP A 70 1.42 -13.10 -14.89
N LYS A 71 2.31 -12.81 -13.94
CA LYS A 71 2.12 -13.12 -12.51
C LYS A 71 2.89 -12.18 -11.59
N GLY A 72 2.40 -12.00 -10.37
CA GLY A 72 3.13 -11.29 -9.31
C GLY A 72 2.25 -10.69 -8.23
N SER A 73 1.05 -10.24 -8.60
CA SER A 73 0.06 -9.78 -7.63
C SER A 73 -0.33 -10.90 -6.68
N GLU A 74 -0.61 -10.50 -5.45
CA GLU A 74 -1.10 -11.40 -4.41
C GLU A 74 -2.60 -11.62 -4.62
N HIS A 75 -3.35 -10.52 -4.74
CA HIS A 75 -4.75 -10.56 -5.11
C HIS A 75 -4.93 -11.00 -6.57
N THR A 76 -6.11 -11.56 -6.82
CA THR A 76 -6.61 -11.86 -8.17
C THR A 76 -8.01 -11.32 -8.34
N VAL A 77 -8.36 -10.93 -9.57
CA VAL A 77 -9.72 -10.53 -9.95
C VAL A 77 -10.25 -11.52 -10.98
N ALA A 78 -11.32 -12.24 -10.62
CA ALA A 78 -11.86 -13.34 -11.41
C ALA A 78 -10.79 -14.36 -11.85
N GLY A 79 -9.87 -14.70 -10.95
CA GLY A 79 -8.75 -15.61 -11.21
C GLY A 79 -7.58 -15.00 -12.01
N THR A 80 -7.70 -13.76 -12.50
CA THR A 80 -6.63 -13.07 -13.23
C THR A 80 -5.61 -12.48 -12.26
N LYS A 81 -4.33 -12.82 -12.47
CA LYS A 81 -3.17 -12.19 -11.81
C LYS A 81 -2.65 -11.02 -12.62
N TYR A 82 -1.91 -10.15 -11.94
CA TYR A 82 -1.24 -8.99 -12.50
C TYR A 82 0.28 -9.11 -12.28
N PRO A 83 1.12 -8.46 -13.10
CA PRO A 83 2.58 -8.50 -12.96
C PRO A 83 3.10 -8.07 -11.57
N SER A 84 2.42 -7.13 -10.93
CA SER A 84 2.81 -6.60 -9.63
C SER A 84 1.61 -5.98 -8.90
N GLU A 85 1.75 -5.80 -7.60
CA GLU A 85 0.77 -5.16 -6.72
C GLU A 85 1.51 -4.26 -5.71
N LEU A 86 1.10 -2.99 -5.65
CA LEU A 86 1.57 -2.00 -4.68
C LEU A 86 0.70 -2.11 -3.42
N HIS A 87 1.32 -2.07 -2.25
CA HIS A 87 0.64 -1.94 -0.95
C HIS A 87 1.08 -0.66 -0.24
N LEU A 88 0.14 0.25 0.00
CA LEU A 88 0.30 1.42 0.86
C LEU A 88 -0.26 1.09 2.25
N VAL A 89 0.62 0.92 3.23
CA VAL A 89 0.26 0.45 4.57
C VAL A 89 0.03 1.62 5.51
N HIS A 90 -1.17 1.69 6.06
CA HIS A 90 -1.55 2.70 7.03
C HIS A 90 -1.96 2.06 8.37
N TRP A 91 -1.86 2.83 9.46
CA TRP A 91 -2.24 2.37 10.79
C TRP A 91 -3.14 3.38 11.52
N ASN A 92 -4.09 2.87 12.29
CA ASN A 92 -5.14 3.64 12.94
C ASN A 92 -4.59 4.45 14.12
N THR A 93 -4.78 5.77 14.09
CA THR A 93 -4.26 6.68 15.12
C THR A 93 -4.96 6.58 16.47
N LYS A 94 -6.04 5.79 16.57
CA LYS A 94 -6.66 5.49 17.87
C LYS A 94 -5.75 4.66 18.78
N TYR A 95 -4.75 3.97 18.22
CA TYR A 95 -3.74 3.22 18.97
C TYR A 95 -2.48 4.06 19.18
N ALA A 96 -1.66 3.73 20.18
CA ALA A 96 -0.49 4.56 20.50
C ALA A 96 0.70 4.33 19.55
N SER A 97 0.71 3.21 18.82
CA SER A 97 1.80 2.87 17.90
C SER A 97 1.35 1.91 16.80
N PHE A 98 2.13 1.85 15.72
CA PHE A 98 1.95 0.84 14.66
C PHE A 98 1.91 -0.59 15.22
N GLY A 99 2.79 -0.92 16.18
CA GLY A 99 2.86 -2.28 16.73
C GLY A 99 1.61 -2.66 17.54
N GLU A 100 1.07 -1.71 18.30
CA GLU A 100 -0.21 -1.91 18.98
C GLU A 100 -1.34 -2.04 17.97
N ALA A 101 -1.43 -1.14 17.00
CA ALA A 101 -2.43 -1.19 15.95
C ALA A 101 -2.40 -2.52 15.18
N ALA A 102 -1.22 -2.99 14.76
CA ALA A 102 -1.07 -4.24 14.01
C ALA A 102 -1.60 -5.48 14.74
N SER A 103 -1.81 -5.42 16.06
CA SER A 103 -2.40 -6.50 16.86
C SER A 103 -3.93 -6.45 16.97
N GLN A 104 -4.59 -5.49 16.30
CA GLN A 104 -5.98 -5.15 16.52
C GLN A 104 -6.79 -5.29 15.22
N PRO A 105 -8.04 -5.78 15.27
CA PRO A 105 -8.82 -6.09 14.06
C PRO A 105 -8.98 -4.93 13.07
N ASP A 106 -9.10 -3.68 13.55
CA ASP A 106 -9.19 -2.45 12.77
C ASP A 106 -7.94 -1.57 12.96
N GLY A 107 -6.80 -2.23 13.11
CA GLY A 107 -5.52 -1.61 13.34
C GLY A 107 -4.89 -1.02 12.11
N LEU A 108 -5.00 -1.73 11.00
CA LEU A 108 -4.31 -1.41 9.75
C LEU A 108 -5.32 -1.25 8.61
N ALA A 109 -4.96 -0.38 7.67
CA ALA A 109 -5.65 -0.24 6.41
C ALA A 109 -4.62 -0.27 5.29
N VAL A 110 -4.80 -1.17 4.33
CA VAL A 110 -3.86 -1.32 3.20
C VAL A 110 -4.58 -1.00 1.91
N VAL A 111 -4.07 0.02 1.19
CA VAL A 111 -4.51 0.31 -0.17
C VAL A 111 -3.64 -0.52 -1.12
N GLY A 112 -4.25 -1.53 -1.72
CA GLY A 112 -3.67 -2.37 -2.76
C GLY A 112 -3.96 -1.79 -4.14
N VAL A 113 -2.95 -1.69 -5.00
CA VAL A 113 -3.09 -1.21 -6.38
C VAL A 113 -2.46 -2.22 -7.33
N PHE A 114 -3.23 -2.70 -8.31
CA PHE A 114 -2.69 -3.58 -9.34
C PHE A 114 -1.85 -2.81 -10.37
N LEU A 115 -0.73 -3.40 -10.79
CA LEU A 115 0.09 -2.89 -11.88
C LEU A 115 -0.11 -3.72 -13.15
N LYS A 116 -0.28 -3.04 -14.30
CA LYS A 116 -0.27 -3.66 -15.63
C LYS A 116 0.92 -3.17 -16.44
N VAL A 117 1.48 -4.04 -17.26
CA VAL A 117 2.49 -3.63 -18.26
C VAL A 117 1.85 -2.69 -19.27
N GLY A 118 2.56 -1.61 -19.60
CA GLY A 118 2.10 -0.58 -20.50
C GLY A 118 3.19 0.45 -20.77
N GLY A 119 2.80 1.70 -21.01
CA GLY A 119 3.73 2.81 -21.18
C GLY A 119 4.54 3.11 -19.91
N GLN A 120 5.64 3.84 -20.07
CA GLN A 120 6.47 4.25 -18.95
C GLN A 120 5.67 5.11 -17.96
N HIS A 121 5.84 4.82 -16.67
CA HIS A 121 5.21 5.56 -15.59
C HIS A 121 6.23 6.42 -14.84
N ALA A 122 6.19 7.74 -15.03
CA ALA A 122 7.19 8.67 -14.48
C ALA A 122 7.31 8.62 -12.95
N GLY A 123 6.18 8.43 -12.24
CA GLY A 123 6.18 8.26 -10.78
C GLY A 123 6.97 7.02 -10.32
N LEU A 124 6.69 5.86 -10.91
CA LEU A 124 7.41 4.61 -10.65
C LEU A 124 8.90 4.70 -11.04
N GLN A 125 9.24 5.43 -12.11
CA GLN A 125 10.63 5.62 -12.53
C GLN A 125 11.50 6.20 -11.40
N LYS A 126 10.96 7.17 -10.63
CA LYS A 126 11.69 7.76 -9.49
C LYS A 126 12.09 6.72 -8.44
N VAL A 127 11.24 5.72 -8.21
CA VAL A 127 11.52 4.60 -7.29
C VAL A 127 12.59 3.68 -7.88
N ILE A 128 12.47 3.34 -9.17
CA ILE A 128 13.42 2.49 -9.89
C ILE A 128 14.82 3.12 -9.94
N ASP A 129 14.92 4.45 -10.08
CA ASP A 129 16.19 5.17 -10.13
C ASP A 129 17.02 4.99 -8.83
N ALA A 130 16.37 4.70 -7.70
CA ALA A 130 17.05 4.41 -6.44
C ALA A 130 17.60 2.97 -6.33
N PHE A 131 17.19 2.05 -7.21
CA PHE A 131 17.48 0.61 -7.06
C PHE A 131 18.97 0.29 -7.10
N GLN A 132 19.76 1.08 -7.82
CA GLN A 132 21.20 0.87 -7.87
C GLN A 132 21.86 1.02 -6.49
N ALA A 133 21.33 1.90 -5.63
CA ALA A 133 21.83 2.09 -4.26
C ALA A 133 21.39 0.97 -3.30
N ILE A 134 20.25 0.31 -3.58
CA ILE A 134 19.63 -0.70 -2.70
C ILE A 134 19.63 -2.13 -3.28
N LYS A 135 20.56 -2.42 -4.20
CA LYS A 135 20.58 -3.70 -4.93
C LYS A 135 20.65 -4.94 -4.03
N ALA A 136 21.36 -4.85 -2.89
CA ALA A 136 21.53 -5.97 -1.97
C ALA A 136 20.63 -5.85 -0.74
N LYS A 137 20.26 -6.99 -0.15
CA LYS A 137 19.52 -7.06 1.12
C LYS A 137 20.23 -6.23 2.21
N GLY A 138 19.45 -5.47 2.95
CA GLY A 138 19.90 -4.59 4.03
C GLY A 138 20.46 -3.25 3.55
N LYS A 139 20.50 -2.98 2.24
CA LYS A 139 20.90 -1.68 1.71
C LYS A 139 19.74 -0.70 1.75
N GLN A 140 20.05 0.49 2.23
CA GLN A 140 19.12 1.60 2.44
C GLN A 140 19.77 2.89 1.96
N THR A 141 18.96 3.82 1.46
CA THR A 141 19.40 5.16 1.10
C THR A 141 18.26 6.15 1.34
N ASP A 142 18.59 7.43 1.49
CA ASP A 142 17.61 8.49 1.67
C ASP A 142 16.71 8.57 0.43
N PHE A 143 15.42 8.77 0.65
CA PHE A 143 14.42 8.90 -0.40
C PHE A 143 13.41 10.01 -0.05
N PRO A 144 13.87 11.25 0.15
CA PRO A 144 13.00 12.34 0.59
C PRO A 144 12.13 12.90 -0.53
N ASN A 145 11.07 13.64 -0.16
CA ASN A 145 10.23 14.41 -1.08
C ASN A 145 9.52 13.56 -2.15
N PHE A 146 8.99 12.41 -1.75
CA PHE A 146 8.25 11.51 -2.62
C PHE A 146 6.77 11.49 -2.25
N ASP A 147 5.91 11.82 -3.22
CA ASP A 147 4.46 11.75 -3.09
C ASP A 147 3.94 10.38 -3.59
N PRO A 148 3.45 9.49 -2.72
CA PRO A 148 2.93 8.20 -3.16
C PRO A 148 1.60 8.30 -3.93
N SER A 149 0.89 9.43 -3.88
CA SER A 149 -0.35 9.60 -4.65
C SER A 149 -0.13 9.53 -6.16
N ILE A 150 1.09 9.84 -6.62
CA ILE A 150 1.45 9.76 -8.04
C ILE A 150 1.46 8.33 -8.57
N LEU A 151 1.46 7.32 -7.70
CA LEU A 151 1.41 5.91 -8.04
C LEU A 151 -0.03 5.37 -8.11
N LEU A 152 -1.01 6.17 -7.71
CA LEU A 152 -2.41 5.77 -7.70
C LEU A 152 -3.04 5.90 -9.09
N PRO A 153 -4.00 5.03 -9.42
CA PRO A 153 -4.79 5.15 -10.64
C PRO A 153 -5.69 6.40 -10.59
N GLY A 154 -6.11 6.89 -11.76
CA GLY A 154 -7.03 8.03 -11.85
C GLY A 154 -8.45 7.74 -11.34
N CYS A 155 -8.85 6.45 -11.28
CA CYS A 155 -10.08 6.01 -10.66
C CYS A 155 -9.75 5.26 -9.36
N LEU A 156 -10.39 5.64 -8.26
CA LEU A 156 -10.22 5.03 -6.95
C LEU A 156 -11.46 4.23 -6.53
N ASP A 157 -12.20 3.67 -7.47
CA ASP A 157 -13.20 2.64 -7.16
C ASP A 157 -12.47 1.44 -6.56
N TYR A 158 -13.05 0.81 -5.54
CA TYR A 158 -12.36 -0.21 -4.77
C TYR A 158 -13.29 -1.36 -4.36
N TRP A 159 -12.68 -2.52 -4.15
CA TRP A 159 -13.24 -3.57 -3.29
C TRP A 159 -12.68 -3.42 -1.88
N THR A 160 -13.48 -3.80 -0.88
CA THR A 160 -13.03 -3.82 0.52
C THR A 160 -13.40 -5.12 1.19
N TYR A 161 -12.55 -5.60 2.10
CA TYR A 161 -12.82 -6.74 2.97
C TYR A 161 -11.85 -6.75 4.17
N ASP A 162 -12.23 -7.40 5.26
CA ASP A 162 -11.33 -7.61 6.40
C ASP A 162 -10.46 -8.83 6.14
N GLY A 163 -9.16 -8.71 6.43
CA GLY A 163 -8.17 -9.75 6.19
C GLY A 163 -6.93 -9.58 7.07
N SER A 164 -5.81 -10.08 6.58
CA SER A 164 -4.54 -10.10 7.31
C SER A 164 -3.42 -9.38 6.58
N LEU A 165 -2.29 -9.23 7.26
CA LEU A 165 -1.00 -9.09 6.59
C LEU A 165 -0.74 -10.31 5.70
N THR A 166 -0.13 -10.10 4.53
CA THR A 166 0.24 -11.18 3.60
C THR A 166 1.62 -11.77 3.88
N THR A 167 2.37 -11.15 4.79
CA THR A 167 3.66 -11.63 5.30
C THR A 167 3.57 -11.93 6.79
N PRO A 168 4.38 -12.89 7.32
CA PRO A 168 4.48 -13.13 8.76
C PRO A 168 4.64 -11.83 9.56
N PRO A 169 3.91 -11.66 10.69
CA PRO A 169 3.16 -12.68 11.42
C PRO A 169 1.73 -13.00 10.94
N LEU A 170 1.29 -12.51 9.76
CA LEU A 170 -0.05 -12.79 9.19
C LEU A 170 -1.21 -12.38 10.12
N LEU A 171 -1.05 -11.29 10.87
CA LEU A 171 -2.07 -10.82 11.80
C LEU A 171 -3.34 -10.38 11.04
N GLU A 172 -4.49 -10.84 11.51
CA GLU A 172 -5.84 -10.50 11.01
C GLU A 172 -6.27 -9.12 11.52
N SER A 173 -5.55 -8.09 11.10
CA SER A 173 -5.67 -6.70 11.57
C SER A 173 -5.84 -5.69 10.44
N VAL A 174 -6.12 -6.17 9.23
CA VAL A 174 -6.09 -5.34 8.01
C VAL A 174 -7.49 -5.21 7.41
N THR A 175 -7.98 -3.97 7.31
CA THR A 175 -9.03 -3.62 6.36
C THR A 175 -8.38 -3.39 4.99
N TRP A 176 -8.62 -4.29 4.04
CA TRP A 176 -8.11 -4.19 2.68
C TRP A 176 -8.95 -3.26 1.82
N ILE A 177 -8.30 -2.41 1.04
CA ILE A 177 -8.90 -1.53 0.04
C ILE A 177 -8.17 -1.79 -1.27
N VAL A 178 -8.78 -2.53 -2.20
CA VAL A 178 -8.11 -3.00 -3.42
C VAL A 178 -8.67 -2.26 -4.64
N CYS A 179 -7.78 -1.48 -5.30
CA CYS A 179 -8.03 -0.65 -6.47
C CYS A 179 -7.46 -1.28 -7.76
#